data_AF-A0A2S6R4N9-F1
#
_entry.id   AF-A0A2S6R4N9-F1
#
_cell.length_a   1.000
_cell.length_b   1.000
_cell.length_c   1.000
_cell.angle_alpha   90.00
_cell.angle_beta   90.00
_cell.angle_gamma   90.00
#
_symmetry.space_group_name_H-M   'P 1'
#
loop_
_entity.id
_entity.type
_entity.pdbx_description
1 polymer ?
#
loop_
_entity_poly.entity_id
_entity_poly.type
_entity_poly.pdbx_seq_one_letter_code
_entity_poly.pdbx_strand_id
1 'polypeptide(L)' 'MPQNFDVVGTIQTIHRYAVKSMGAEELEESVVTEGGLLGDRAYAMIDGATGKVGSAKMPKKWATC' A
#
# COMPACT_ATOMS: atom_id res chain seq x y z
N MET A 1 -29.22 -23.43 6.59
CA MET A 1 -29.68 -22.53 5.50
C MET A 1 -28.51 -22.38 4.54
N PRO A 2 -28.64 -22.71 3.24
CA PRO A 2 -27.55 -22.48 2.32
C PRO A 2 -27.46 -20.97 2.04
N GLN A 3 -26.32 -20.36 2.32
CA GLN A 3 -26.05 -18.99 1.89
C GLN A 3 -25.71 -19.05 0.40
N ASN A 4 -26.62 -18.58 -0.45
CA ASN A 4 -26.32 -18.38 -1.86
C ASN A 4 -25.43 -17.14 -1.94
N PHE A 5 -24.14 -17.34 -2.20
CA PHE A 5 -23.25 -16.23 -2.49
C PHE A 5 -23.41 -15.90 -3.97
N ASP A 6 -24.23 -14.90 -4.28
CA ASP A 6 -24.28 -14.36 -5.63
C ASP A 6 -22.92 -13.73 -5.94
N VAL A 7 -22.18 -14.38 -6.83
CA VAL A 7 -20.83 -13.95 -7.23
C VAL A 7 -20.95 -12.65 -8.03
N VAL A 8 -20.41 -11.56 -7.48
CA VAL A 8 -20.46 -10.22 -8.09
C VAL A 8 -19.28 -9.91 -9.02
N GLY A 9 -18.25 -10.76 -9.03
CA GLY A 9 -17.08 -10.61 -9.90
C GLY A 9 -15.83 -11.34 -9.40
N THR A 10 -14.72 -11.13 -10.09
CA THR A 10 -13.40 -11.72 -9.81
C THR A 10 -12.36 -10.62 -9.66
N ILE A 11 -11.45 -10.75 -8.69
CA ILE A 11 -10.31 -9.85 -8.51
C ILE A 11 -9.33 -10.07 -9.67
N GLN A 12 -8.99 -9.01 -10.41
CA GLN A 12 -8.01 -9.09 -11.50
C GLN A 12 -6.58 -8.93 -11.00
N THR A 13 -6.31 -7.89 -10.21
CA THR A 13 -4.97 -7.59 -9.68
C THR A 13 -5.06 -7.13 -8.23
N ILE A 14 -3.99 -7.36 -7.48
CA ILE A 14 -3.82 -6.85 -6.12
C ILE A 14 -2.60 -5.93 -6.13
N HIS A 15 -2.74 -4.73 -5.59
CA HIS A 15 -1.62 -3.79 -5.48
C HIS A 15 -1.37 -3.43 -4.02
N ARG A 16 -0.11 -3.47 -3.59
CA ARG A 16 0.31 -3.08 -2.24
C ARG A 16 1.24 -1.88 -2.29
N TYR A 17 1.01 -0.91 -1.41
CA TYR A 17 1.85 0.28 -1.28
C TYR A 17 2.67 0.19 0.00
N ALA A 18 3.71 -0.63 0.01
CA ALA A 18 4.49 -0.91 1.21
C ALA A 18 5.07 0.37 1.86
N VAL A 19 5.50 1.34 1.05
CA VAL A 19 6.05 2.62 1.52
C VAL A 19 5.10 3.77 1.20
N LYS A 20 4.87 4.62 2.19
CA LYS A 20 4.09 5.85 2.04
C LYS A 20 4.62 6.68 0.87
N SER A 21 3.69 7.05 -0.02
CA SER A 21 3.95 7.95 -1.16
C SER A 21 4.91 7.40 -2.23
N MET A 22 5.19 6.08 -2.23
CA MET A 22 5.93 5.40 -3.30
C MET A 22 4.98 4.58 -4.20
N GLY A 23 5.55 4.00 -5.27
CA GLY A 23 4.82 3.13 -6.20
C GLY A 23 4.30 1.86 -5.55
N ALA A 24 3.23 1.30 -6.14
CA ALA A 24 2.69 0.02 -5.72
C ALA A 24 3.49 -1.12 -6.35
N GLU A 25 3.60 -2.23 -5.61
CA GLU A 25 3.93 -3.53 -6.16
C GLU A 25 2.64 -4.30 -6.46
N GLU A 26 2.67 -5.16 -7.48
CA GLU A 26 1.59 -6.09 -7.78
C GLU A 26 1.81 -7.41 -7.02
N LEU A 27 0.74 -7.96 -6.46
CA LEU A 27 0.76 -9.19 -5.67
C LEU A 27 -0.18 -10.22 -6.28
N GLU A 28 0.22 -11.49 -6.20
CA GLU A 28 -0.63 -12.63 -6.54
C GLU A 28 -1.59 -12.98 -5.39
N GLU A 29 -1.11 -12.86 -4.14
CA GLU A 29 -1.89 -13.12 -2.93
C GLU A 29 -1.46 -12.22 -1.78
N SER A 30 -2.36 -12.00 -0.82
CA SER A 30 -2.06 -11.26 0.41
C SER A 30 -3.01 -11.62 1.54
N VAL A 31 -2.53 -11.52 2.78
CA VAL A 31 -3.33 -11.72 3.98
C VAL A 31 -4.07 -10.43 4.29
N VAL A 32 -5.40 -10.51 4.42
CA VAL A 32 -6.24 -9.40 4.88
C VAL A 32 -6.31 -9.44 6.40
N THR A 33 -5.92 -8.34 7.03
CA THR A 33 -5.98 -8.12 8.48
C THR A 33 -7.03 -7.04 8.78
N GLU A 34 -7.37 -6.82 10.05
CA GLU A 34 -8.26 -5.73 10.46
C GLU A 34 -7.75 -4.34 10.00
N GLY A 35 -6.43 -4.19 9.85
CA GLY A 35 -5.78 -2.96 9.38
C GLY A 35 -5.63 -2.84 7.86
N GLY A 36 -6.11 -3.81 7.09
CA GLY A 36 -5.92 -3.89 5.64
C GLY A 36 -4.97 -5.02 5.21
N LEU A 37 -4.39 -4.90 4.02
CA LEU A 37 -3.46 -5.91 3.51
C LEU A 37 -2.18 -5.92 4.36
N LEU A 38 -1.69 -7.12 4.68
CA LEU A 38 -0.43 -7.27 5.39
C LEU A 38 0.71 -6.58 4.65
N GLY A 39 1.38 -5.67 5.35
CA GLY A 39 2.49 -4.87 4.82
C GLY A 39 2.07 -3.65 4.01
N ASP A 40 0.77 -3.37 3.83
CA ASP A 40 0.34 -2.13 3.18
C ASP A 40 0.68 -0.93 4.07
N ARG A 41 1.36 0.06 3.47
CA ARG A 41 1.83 1.30 4.11
C ARG A 41 2.60 1.08 5.42
N ALA A 42 3.28 -0.05 5.56
CA ALA A 42 4.06 -0.37 6.74
C ALA A 42 5.27 0.55 6.95
N TYR A 43 5.77 1.17 5.87
CA TYR A 43 6.97 1.98 5.90
C TYR A 43 6.73 3.44 5.49
N ALA A 44 7.58 4.33 6.00
CA ALA A 44 7.67 5.71 5.55
C ALA A 44 9.14 6.15 5.59
N MET A 45 9.58 6.84 4.54
CA MET A 45 10.91 7.47 4.53
C MET A 45 10.93 8.64 5.52
N ILE A 46 11.98 8.72 6.33
CA ILE A 46 12.21 9.81 7.28
C ILE A 46 13.50 10.52 6.86
N ASP A 47 13.43 11.85 6.75
CA ASP A 47 14.60 12.69 6.54
C ASP A 47 15.46 12.66 7.82
N GLY A 48 16.66 12.09 7.74
CA GLY A 48 17.58 11.96 8.87
C GLY A 48 18.05 13.29 9.45
N ALA A 49 18.00 14.39 8.69
CA ALA A 49 18.42 15.70 9.19
C ALA A 49 17.29 16.46 9.91
N THR A 50 16.04 16.27 9.48
CA THR A 50 14.89 17.05 10.01
C THR A 50 13.88 16.23 10.80
N GLY A 51 13.99 14.89 10.78
CA GLY A 51 13.03 13.97 11.38
C GLY A 51 11.65 13.98 10.70
N LYS A 52 11.51 14.65 9.54
CA LYS A 52 10.24 14.76 8.83
C LYS A 52 10.00 13.56 7.94
N VAL A 53 8.74 13.12 7.89
CA VAL A 53 8.30 12.06 6.97
C VAL A 53 8.29 12.58 5.54
N GLY A 54 9.02 11.89 4.66
CA GLY A 54 9.02 12.11 3.21
C GLY A 54 7.63 11.92 2.63
N SER A 55 7.23 12.79 1.71
CA SER A 55 5.87 12.84 1.19
C SER A 55 5.87 13.24 -0.27
N ALA A 56 5.04 12.60 -1.12
CA ALA A 56 4.95 12.96 -2.54
C ALA A 56 4.54 14.44 -2.78
N LYS A 57 4.12 15.18 -1.75
CA LYS A 57 3.69 16.59 -1.85
C LYS A 57 4.82 17.61 -2.02
N MET A 58 6.09 17.25 -1.78
CA MET A 58 7.24 18.09 -2.22
C MET A 58 8.18 17.30 -3.13
N PRO A 59 7.75 16.98 -4.36
CA PRO A 59 8.48 16.10 -5.27
C PRO A 59 9.93 16.56 -5.48
N LYS A 60 10.23 17.87 -5.49
CA LYS A 60 11.60 18.40 -5.58
C LYS A 60 12.56 17.90 -4.50
N LYS A 61 12.06 17.58 -3.30
CA LYS A 61 12.88 17.06 -2.19
C LYS A 61 13.08 15.54 -2.23
N TRP A 62 12.24 14.81 -2.95
CA TRP A 62 12.12 13.34 -2.82
C TRP A 62 11.94 12.60 -4.15
N ALA A 63 12.13 13.26 -5.29
CA ALA A 63 11.94 12.67 -6.63
C ALA A 63 13.01 11.66 -7.03
N THR A 64 14.14 11.62 -6.32
CA THR A 64 15.31 10.77 -6.61
C THR A 64 15.52 9.65 -5.60
N CYS A 65 14.52 9.35 -4.76
CA CYS A 65 14.52 8.17 -3.92
C CYS A 65 14.23 6.91 -4.73
#